data_AF-L1I5F7-F1
#
_entry.id   AF-L1I5F7-F1
#
_cell.length_a   1.000
_cell.length_b   1.000
_cell.length_c   1.000
_cell.angle_alpha   90.00
_cell.angle_beta   90.00
_cell.angle_gamma   90.00
#
_symmetry.space_group_name_H-M   'P 1'
#
loop_
_entity.id
_entity.type
_entity.pdbx_description
1 polymer ?
#
loop_
_entity_poly.entity_id
_entity_poly.type
_entity_poly.pdbx_seq_one_letter_code
_entity_poly.pdbx_strand_id
1 'polypeptide(L)'
;MGNVESRPAQQVLDGTLADFDSSIVRKRVDEMWKLNVRFGEERSPFNVHLDQVADRYVLTKGFQLIRDELMLGFNRYSADPITSQACAADLSLPSVLTTCGYTNCGDRICQNAVKAYAQTVASRFASVTEYGEAKPEVFCPTGGGTDSGPTLAHVTVAHQIDKPIRNQIYNGNPHSYVLVNIDINTHCGHYDSGDKITFGKAQESKFRDARAACGAIVGTLTGYNPNNGVHVRLRADLGEENFEFLSNNKILADDGSDVTFLVAAAIVSVQGMRNTLRALAENELDERGLGHVTACVNVNNAGPDECLVYCARGTVFDGKIKEQGLGTDATKYTARTYVGADGKKKVKLLYGNVSVEVRRGGGEE
;
A
#
# COMPACT_ATOMS: atom_id res chain seq x y z
N MET A 1 -19.14 60.19 13.70
CA MET A 1 -19.48 59.79 12.32
C MET A 1 -18.57 58.63 11.95
N GLY A 2 -19.04 57.40 12.16
CA GLY A 2 -18.27 56.19 11.90
C GLY A 2 -18.58 55.66 10.50
N ASN A 3 -17.55 55.47 9.70
CA ASN A 3 -17.64 54.71 8.45
C ASN A 3 -17.64 53.22 8.80
N VAL A 4 -18.79 52.57 8.61
CA VAL A 4 -18.91 51.12 8.60
C VAL A 4 -18.60 50.67 7.17
N GLU A 5 -17.39 50.21 6.92
CA GLU A 5 -17.05 49.50 5.70
C GLU A 5 -17.79 48.14 5.71
N SER A 6 -18.70 47.99 4.75
CA SER A 6 -19.39 46.76 4.46
C SER A 6 -18.38 45.70 3.99
N ARG A 7 -18.17 44.65 4.80
CA ARG A 7 -17.51 43.43 4.35
C ARG A 7 -18.37 42.78 3.24
N PRO A 8 -17.80 42.35 2.11
CA PRO A 8 -18.56 41.60 1.13
C PRO A 8 -18.92 40.22 1.73
N ALA A 9 -20.19 39.87 1.59
CA ALA A 9 -20.77 38.64 2.08
C ALA A 9 -20.00 37.41 1.56
N GLN A 10 -19.51 36.58 2.48
CA GLN A 10 -19.25 35.17 2.22
C GLN A 10 -20.57 34.56 1.74
N GLN A 11 -20.69 34.32 0.43
CA GLN A 11 -21.66 33.36 -0.09
C GLN A 11 -21.24 31.98 0.43
N VAL A 12 -21.86 31.58 1.54
CA VAL A 12 -21.98 30.17 1.91
C VAL A 12 -22.79 29.52 0.80
N LEU A 13 -22.12 28.75 -0.05
CA LEU A 13 -22.78 27.87 -1.00
C LEU A 13 -23.44 26.75 -0.20
N ASP A 14 -24.67 26.97 0.25
CA ASP A 14 -25.65 25.95 0.64
C ASP A 14 -26.12 25.17 -0.60
N GLY A 15 -25.17 24.68 -1.40
CA GLY A 15 -25.45 23.74 -2.48
C GLY A 15 -25.57 22.35 -1.89
N THR A 16 -26.77 21.78 -1.92
CA THR A 16 -26.94 20.32 -1.80
C THR A 16 -25.95 19.66 -2.75
N LEU A 17 -25.04 18.85 -2.21
CA LEU A 17 -24.09 18.06 -3.01
C LEU A 17 -24.88 17.34 -4.10
N ALA A 18 -24.37 17.32 -5.33
CA ALA A 18 -24.97 16.52 -6.40
C ALA A 18 -25.15 15.07 -5.91
N ASP A 19 -26.21 14.40 -6.33
CA ASP A 19 -26.41 12.99 -5.99
C ASP A 19 -25.24 12.16 -6.57
N PHE A 20 -24.64 11.31 -5.73
CA PHE A 20 -23.52 10.47 -6.15
C PHE A 20 -24.02 9.28 -6.98
N ASP A 21 -23.55 9.16 -8.22
CA ASP A 21 -23.75 7.97 -9.03
C ASP A 21 -22.53 7.04 -8.93
N SER A 22 -22.63 6.04 -8.07
CA SER A 22 -21.59 5.05 -7.83
C SER A 22 -21.46 3.97 -8.91
N SER A 23 -22.31 3.97 -9.94
CA SER A 23 -22.40 2.87 -10.92
C SER A 23 -21.07 2.61 -11.64
N ILE A 24 -20.38 3.68 -12.06
CA ILE A 24 -19.09 3.58 -12.74
C ILE A 24 -18.01 3.10 -11.78
N VAL A 25 -17.98 3.61 -10.54
CA VAL A 25 -16.99 3.22 -9.53
C VAL A 25 -17.13 1.73 -9.18
N ARG A 26 -18.36 1.26 -8.93
CA ARG A 26 -18.65 -0.16 -8.69
C ARG A 26 -18.18 -1.04 -9.85
N LYS A 27 -18.47 -0.63 -11.09
CA LYS A 27 -17.98 -1.33 -12.28
C LYS A 27 -16.45 -1.42 -12.30
N ARG A 28 -15.73 -0.36 -11.95
CA ARG A 28 -14.26 -0.39 -11.90
C ARG A 28 -13.72 -1.30 -10.80
N VAL A 29 -14.32 -1.26 -9.62
CA VAL A 29 -13.98 -2.18 -8.52
C VAL A 29 -14.16 -3.63 -8.99
N ASP A 30 -15.30 -3.95 -9.61
CA ASP A 30 -15.58 -5.29 -10.13
C ASP A 30 -14.58 -5.74 -11.21
N GLU A 31 -14.17 -4.85 -12.12
CA GLU A 31 -13.14 -5.15 -13.11
C GLU A 31 -11.76 -5.35 -12.49
N MET A 32 -11.38 -4.55 -11.48
CA MET A 32 -10.09 -4.71 -10.80
C MET A 32 -9.99 -6.09 -10.14
N TRP A 33 -11.09 -6.56 -9.54
CA TRP A 33 -11.17 -7.89 -8.93
C TRP A 33 -11.11 -9.05 -9.93
N LYS A 34 -11.23 -8.80 -11.24
CA LYS A 34 -11.00 -9.81 -12.30
C LYS A 34 -9.53 -9.90 -12.72
N LEU A 35 -8.68 -8.95 -12.31
CA LEU A 35 -7.25 -9.00 -12.63
C LEU A 35 -6.61 -10.22 -11.97
N ASN A 36 -5.83 -10.96 -12.76
CA ASN A 36 -5.05 -12.08 -12.27
C ASN A 36 -3.79 -11.56 -11.56
N VAL A 37 -3.66 -11.87 -10.28
CA VAL A 37 -2.54 -11.42 -9.44
C VAL A 37 -1.87 -12.62 -8.82
N ARG A 38 -0.53 -12.59 -8.81
CA ARG A 38 0.30 -13.65 -8.22
C ARG A 38 0.75 -13.24 -6.83
N PHE A 39 0.14 -13.87 -5.82
CA PHE A 39 0.50 -13.68 -4.41
C PHE A 39 1.52 -14.71 -3.95
N GLY A 40 2.33 -14.35 -2.95
CA GLY A 40 3.29 -15.23 -2.30
C GLY A 40 4.57 -15.52 -3.08
N GLU A 41 4.63 -15.19 -4.37
CA GLU A 41 5.81 -15.39 -5.22
C GLU A 41 6.78 -14.20 -5.10
N GLU A 42 8.05 -14.49 -4.78
CA GLU A 42 9.14 -13.53 -4.79
C GLU A 42 9.48 -13.06 -6.22
N ARG A 43 9.20 -11.79 -6.52
CA ARG A 43 9.36 -11.22 -7.86
C ARG A 43 10.18 -9.94 -7.81
N SER A 44 10.66 -9.49 -8.97
CA SER A 44 11.33 -8.19 -9.04
C SER A 44 10.37 -7.08 -8.58
N PRO A 45 10.88 -6.02 -7.92
CA PRO A 45 10.03 -4.95 -7.41
C PRO A 45 9.20 -4.31 -8.52
N PHE A 46 9.80 -4.13 -9.70
CA PHE A 46 9.11 -3.62 -10.88
C PHE A 46 7.86 -4.45 -11.24
N ASN A 47 7.95 -5.79 -11.26
CA ASN A 47 6.81 -6.63 -11.62
C ASN A 47 5.70 -6.59 -10.56
N VAL A 48 6.03 -6.49 -9.28
CA VAL A 48 5.03 -6.36 -8.21
C VAL A 48 4.38 -4.98 -8.24
N HIS A 49 5.17 -3.92 -8.43
CA HIS A 49 4.66 -2.56 -8.57
C HIS A 49 3.80 -2.40 -9.82
N LEU A 50 4.08 -3.12 -10.91
CA LEU A 50 3.20 -3.14 -12.08
C LEU A 50 1.82 -3.72 -11.74
N ASP A 51 1.72 -4.74 -10.90
CA ASP A 51 0.41 -5.25 -10.44
C ASP A 51 -0.33 -4.18 -9.62
N GLN A 52 0.36 -3.50 -8.70
CA GLN A 52 -0.22 -2.38 -7.92
C GLN A 52 -0.67 -1.21 -8.81
N VAL A 53 0.10 -0.92 -9.86
CA VAL A 53 -0.22 0.11 -10.87
C VAL A 53 -1.40 -0.32 -11.73
N ALA A 54 -1.49 -1.59 -12.11
CA ALA A 54 -2.59 -2.12 -12.90
C ALA A 54 -3.92 -2.02 -12.15
N ASP A 55 -3.93 -2.35 -10.85
CA ASP A 55 -5.11 -2.18 -9.99
C ASP A 55 -5.63 -0.75 -10.07
N ARG A 56 -4.75 0.23 -9.85
CA ARG A 56 -5.10 1.66 -9.85
C ARG A 56 -5.53 2.18 -11.21
N TYR A 57 -4.88 1.74 -12.28
CA TYR A 57 -5.30 2.12 -13.62
C TYR A 57 -6.69 1.59 -13.96
N VAL A 58 -7.09 0.42 -13.45
CA VAL A 58 -8.47 -0.04 -13.60
C VAL A 58 -9.44 0.85 -12.82
N LEU A 59 -9.09 1.21 -11.57
CA LEU A 59 -9.91 2.08 -10.73
C LEU A 59 -10.11 3.48 -11.35
N THR A 60 -9.06 4.05 -11.94
CA THR A 60 -9.09 5.40 -12.53
C THR A 60 -9.47 5.42 -14.02
N LYS A 61 -9.72 4.26 -14.64
CA LYS A 61 -9.94 4.16 -16.09
C LYS A 61 -11.14 4.99 -16.55
N GLY A 62 -10.88 5.95 -17.45
CA GLY A 62 -11.90 6.81 -18.05
C GLY A 62 -12.28 8.04 -17.21
N PHE A 63 -11.56 8.29 -16.11
CA PHE A 63 -11.67 9.51 -15.33
C PHE A 63 -10.50 10.45 -15.66
N GLN A 64 -10.74 11.76 -15.52
CA GLN A 64 -9.65 12.71 -15.38
C GLN A 64 -8.95 12.46 -14.04
N LEU A 65 -7.65 12.18 -14.10
CA LEU A 65 -6.85 11.96 -12.89
C LEU A 65 -6.41 13.31 -12.32
N ILE A 66 -6.99 13.69 -11.18
CA ILE A 66 -6.59 14.90 -10.44
C ILE A 66 -5.57 14.49 -9.38
N ARG A 67 -4.36 15.00 -9.50
CA ARG A 67 -3.30 14.75 -8.52
C ARG A 67 -2.28 15.87 -8.42
N ASP A 68 -2.24 16.75 -9.40
CA ASP A 68 -1.36 17.92 -9.41
C ASP A 68 -2.06 19.07 -8.69
N GLU A 69 -1.39 19.69 -7.72
CA GLU A 69 -1.93 20.82 -6.97
C GLU A 69 -2.29 22.01 -7.89
N LEU A 70 -1.64 22.16 -9.05
CA LEU A 70 -2.02 23.16 -10.06
C LEU A 70 -3.37 22.87 -10.72
N MET A 71 -3.79 21.60 -10.80
CA MET A 71 -5.13 21.22 -11.28
C MET A 71 -6.23 21.66 -10.30
N LEU A 72 -5.87 22.00 -9.05
CA LEU A 72 -6.75 22.57 -8.05
C LEU A 72 -6.86 24.11 -8.15
N GLY A 73 -6.27 24.70 -9.20
CA GLY A 73 -6.16 26.14 -9.48
C GLY A 73 -7.47 26.89 -9.71
N PHE A 74 -8.63 26.24 -9.53
CA PHE A 74 -9.95 26.89 -9.45
C PHE A 74 -10.12 27.75 -8.19
N ASN A 75 -9.14 27.75 -7.28
CA ASN A 75 -9.17 28.51 -6.04
C ASN A 75 -8.72 29.97 -6.23
N ARG A 76 -9.50 30.92 -5.71
CA ARG A 76 -9.38 32.38 -5.92
C ARG A 76 -8.14 33.04 -5.27
N TYR A 77 -7.21 32.26 -4.73
CA TYR A 77 -6.06 32.77 -3.97
C TYR A 77 -4.83 33.03 -4.84
N SER A 78 -4.89 32.77 -6.14
CA SER A 78 -3.79 33.11 -7.05
C SER A 78 -3.74 34.62 -7.34
N ALA A 79 -2.53 35.18 -7.29
CA ALA A 79 -2.26 36.54 -7.74
C ALA A 79 -2.51 36.71 -9.25
N ASP A 80 -2.50 35.61 -10.03
CA ASP A 80 -2.86 35.57 -11.45
C ASP A 80 -3.94 34.49 -11.71
N PRO A 81 -5.22 34.88 -11.64
CA PRO A 81 -6.34 33.98 -11.87
C PRO A 81 -6.37 33.34 -13.26
N ILE A 82 -5.83 34.02 -14.29
CA ILE A 82 -5.87 33.52 -15.68
C ILE A 82 -4.92 32.34 -15.81
N THR A 83 -3.69 32.48 -15.30
CA THR A 83 -2.70 31.40 -15.33
C THR A 83 -3.14 30.21 -14.49
N SER A 84 -3.67 30.42 -13.29
CA SER A 84 -4.18 29.32 -12.46
C SER A 84 -5.38 28.61 -13.06
N GLN A 85 -6.28 29.35 -13.73
CA GLN A 85 -7.42 28.75 -14.42
C GLN A 85 -6.99 27.91 -15.64
N ALA A 86 -5.90 28.29 -16.32
CA ALA A 86 -5.38 27.51 -17.45
C ALA A 86 -4.83 26.14 -17.03
N CYS A 87 -4.37 26.00 -15.79
CA CYS A 87 -3.91 24.72 -15.23
C CYS A 87 -5.04 23.89 -14.59
N ALA A 88 -6.17 24.53 -14.26
CA ALA A 88 -7.24 23.90 -13.52
C ALA A 88 -7.88 22.73 -14.27
N ALA A 89 -8.26 21.69 -13.53
CA ALA A 89 -9.04 20.59 -14.05
C ALA A 89 -10.46 21.04 -14.46
N ASP A 90 -10.93 20.57 -15.63
CA ASP A 90 -12.35 20.65 -15.99
C ASP A 90 -13.17 19.66 -15.15
N LEU A 91 -13.70 20.16 -14.03
CA LEU A 91 -14.49 19.36 -13.08
C LEU A 91 -15.87 18.97 -13.61
N SER A 92 -16.31 19.45 -14.78
CA SER A 92 -17.54 18.98 -15.41
C SER A 92 -17.42 17.54 -15.95
N LEU A 93 -16.18 17.07 -16.14
CA LEU A 93 -15.88 15.70 -16.52
C LEU A 93 -15.85 14.78 -15.28
N PRO A 94 -16.07 13.47 -15.44
CA PRO A 94 -15.82 12.51 -14.37
C PRO A 94 -14.34 12.55 -13.96
N SER A 95 -14.08 12.87 -12.70
CA SER A 95 -12.72 13.02 -12.17
C SER A 95 -12.48 12.15 -10.95
N VAL A 96 -11.24 11.68 -10.81
CA VAL A 96 -10.79 10.94 -9.63
C VAL A 96 -9.59 11.66 -9.04
N LEU A 97 -9.71 12.07 -7.79
CA LEU A 97 -8.58 12.60 -7.05
C LEU A 97 -7.85 11.46 -6.33
N THR A 98 -6.54 11.35 -6.55
CA THR A 98 -5.73 10.26 -5.99
C THR A 98 -4.74 10.76 -4.94
N THR A 99 -4.58 10.00 -3.86
CA THR A 99 -3.47 10.13 -2.92
C THR A 99 -2.79 8.77 -2.72
N CYS A 100 -1.53 8.78 -2.27
CA CYS A 100 -0.75 7.59 -2.00
C CYS A 100 -0.08 7.66 -0.62
N GLY A 101 -0.31 6.66 0.21
CA GLY A 101 0.48 6.33 1.39
C GLY A 101 1.34 5.10 1.15
N TYR A 102 2.51 5.03 1.75
CA TYR A 102 3.43 3.90 1.68
C TYR A 102 4.11 3.70 3.02
N THR A 103 4.28 2.45 3.41
CA THR A 103 5.03 2.09 4.61
C THR A 103 6.27 1.30 4.25
N ASN A 104 7.34 1.43 5.02
CA ASN A 104 8.52 0.59 4.90
C ASN A 104 9.17 0.39 6.27
N CYS A 105 10.09 -0.55 6.39
CA CYS A 105 10.93 -0.59 7.57
C CYS A 105 12.00 0.51 7.51
N GLY A 106 12.30 1.12 8.66
CA GLY A 106 13.42 2.05 8.81
C GLY A 106 14.82 1.42 8.71
N ASP A 107 14.91 0.11 8.44
CA ASP A 107 16.19 -0.56 8.20
C ASP A 107 16.85 -0.01 6.93
N ARG A 108 18.16 0.27 7.00
CA ARG A 108 18.91 0.89 5.91
C ARG A 108 18.89 0.06 4.64
N ILE A 109 18.79 -1.27 4.75
CA ILE A 109 18.72 -2.15 3.58
C ILE A 109 17.44 -1.98 2.76
N CYS A 110 16.42 -1.28 3.27
CA CYS A 110 15.14 -1.04 2.59
C CYS A 110 15.10 0.25 1.76
N GLN A 111 16.20 1.02 1.68
CA GLN A 111 16.23 2.31 0.99
C GLN A 111 16.04 2.20 -0.54
N ASN A 112 16.44 1.10 -1.17
CA ASN A 112 16.29 0.93 -2.62
C ASN A 112 14.82 0.66 -2.99
N ALA A 113 14.09 -0.09 -2.16
CA ALA A 113 12.66 -0.33 -2.35
C ALA A 113 11.85 0.99 -2.40
N VAL A 114 12.23 1.99 -1.60
CA VAL A 114 11.61 3.33 -1.62
C VAL A 114 11.77 4.00 -2.99
N LYS A 115 12.95 3.90 -3.61
CA LYS A 115 13.21 4.50 -4.93
C LYS A 115 12.40 3.82 -6.04
N ALA A 116 12.36 2.49 -6.03
CA ALA A 116 11.60 1.71 -7.02
C ALA A 116 10.09 2.04 -6.93
N TYR A 117 9.56 2.13 -5.70
CA TYR A 117 8.19 2.54 -5.44
C TYR A 117 7.92 3.97 -5.94
N ALA A 118 8.80 4.92 -5.63
CA ALA A 118 8.66 6.31 -6.06
C ALA A 118 8.61 6.43 -7.60
N GLN A 119 9.49 5.72 -8.30
CA GLN A 119 9.59 5.76 -9.77
C GLN A 119 8.43 5.03 -10.48
N THR A 120 7.89 3.98 -9.87
CA THR A 120 6.89 3.12 -10.53
C THR A 120 5.47 3.46 -10.11
N VAL A 121 5.24 3.68 -8.83
CA VAL A 121 3.89 3.82 -8.27
C VAL A 121 3.58 5.28 -7.95
N ALA A 122 4.37 5.92 -7.08
CA ALA A 122 4.09 7.28 -6.62
C ALA A 122 4.12 8.30 -7.77
N SER A 123 5.06 8.14 -8.71
CA SER A 123 5.16 8.97 -9.91
C SER A 123 3.90 9.01 -10.77
N ARG A 124 2.97 8.05 -10.60
CA ARG A 124 1.70 7.96 -11.34
C ARG A 124 0.47 8.36 -10.52
N PHE A 125 0.46 8.06 -9.22
CA PHE A 125 -0.76 8.13 -8.41
C PHE A 125 -0.65 8.96 -7.12
N ALA A 126 0.56 9.34 -6.70
CA ALA A 126 0.69 10.27 -5.58
C ALA A 126 0.29 11.68 -6.03
N SER A 127 -0.11 12.50 -5.05
CA SER A 127 -0.24 13.94 -5.25
C SER A 127 1.10 14.52 -5.75
N VAL A 128 1.03 15.56 -6.56
CA VAL A 128 2.17 16.27 -7.14
C VAL A 128 2.07 17.71 -6.68
N THR A 129 3.16 18.22 -6.11
CA THR A 129 3.27 19.61 -5.67
C THR A 129 3.22 20.57 -6.86
N GLU A 130 3.01 21.84 -6.59
CA GLU A 130 3.07 22.92 -7.57
C GLU A 130 4.43 23.03 -8.30
N TYR A 131 5.48 22.42 -7.74
CA TYR A 131 6.82 22.33 -8.34
C TYR A 131 7.08 21.03 -9.10
N GLY A 132 6.09 20.13 -9.20
CA GLY A 132 6.20 18.88 -9.96
C GLY A 132 6.79 17.69 -9.18
N GLU A 133 6.89 17.78 -7.85
CA GLU A 133 7.41 16.71 -7.00
C GLU A 133 6.30 15.77 -6.54
N ALA A 134 6.49 14.45 -6.69
CA ALA A 134 5.56 13.47 -6.14
C ALA A 134 5.64 13.45 -4.61
N LYS A 135 4.48 13.58 -3.96
CA LYS A 135 4.33 13.70 -2.51
C LYS A 135 3.52 12.50 -1.96
N PRO A 136 4.09 11.29 -1.95
CA PRO A 136 3.47 10.19 -1.21
C PRO A 136 3.64 10.43 0.30
N GLU A 137 2.66 10.01 1.09
CA GLU A 137 2.81 9.92 2.53
C GLU A 137 3.69 8.70 2.86
N VAL A 138 4.82 8.90 3.55
CA VAL A 138 5.79 7.83 3.80
C VAL A 138 5.94 7.59 5.30
N PHE A 139 5.68 6.35 5.72
CA PHE A 139 5.89 5.90 7.09
C PHE A 139 7.02 4.88 7.16
N CYS A 140 7.86 4.99 8.19
CA CYS A 140 8.99 4.09 8.38
C CYS A 140 8.93 3.32 9.71
N PRO A 141 7.82 2.60 10.03
CA PRO A 141 7.68 1.88 11.29
C PRO A 141 8.78 0.83 11.47
N THR A 142 9.22 0.64 12.71
CA THR A 142 10.17 -0.43 13.04
C THR A 142 9.51 -1.79 12.84
N GLY A 143 10.08 -2.67 12.02
CA GLY A 143 9.38 -3.89 11.55
C GLY A 143 8.78 -3.78 10.15
N GLY A 144 8.67 -2.55 9.63
CA GLY A 144 7.77 -2.21 8.53
C GLY A 144 6.31 -2.44 8.89
N GLY A 145 5.43 -2.45 7.89
CA GLY A 145 3.99 -2.55 8.11
C GLY A 145 3.40 -1.24 8.62
N THR A 146 2.50 -1.27 9.60
CA THR A 146 1.91 -0.05 10.19
C THR A 146 2.23 0.04 11.68
N ASP A 147 2.57 1.23 12.18
CA ASP A 147 2.56 1.47 13.64
C ASP A 147 1.13 1.40 14.19
N SER A 148 0.16 1.84 13.39
CA SER A 148 -1.27 1.79 13.63
C SER A 148 -2.00 1.97 12.30
N GLY A 149 -2.80 0.98 11.88
CA GLY A 149 -3.64 1.08 10.67
C GLY A 149 -4.54 2.32 10.64
N PRO A 150 -5.22 2.67 11.76
CA PRO A 150 -5.96 3.92 11.88
C PRO A 150 -5.12 5.18 11.66
N THR A 151 -3.92 5.27 12.24
CA THR A 151 -3.06 6.45 12.06
C THR A 151 -2.64 6.61 10.60
N LEU A 152 -2.27 5.51 9.95
CA LEU A 152 -1.92 5.52 8.53
C LEU A 152 -3.09 5.97 7.66
N ALA A 153 -4.28 5.41 7.89
CA ALA A 153 -5.49 5.80 7.17
C ALA A 153 -5.79 7.28 7.36
N HIS A 154 -5.82 7.75 8.61
CA HIS A 154 -6.13 9.12 8.97
C HIS A 154 -5.19 10.14 8.32
N VAL A 155 -3.88 9.97 8.49
CA VAL A 155 -2.89 10.91 7.95
C VAL A 155 -2.93 10.93 6.43
N THR A 156 -3.04 9.76 5.78
CA THR A 156 -3.12 9.70 4.30
C THR A 156 -4.36 10.40 3.76
N VAL A 157 -5.51 10.26 4.43
CA VAL A 157 -6.77 10.91 4.04
C VAL A 157 -6.75 12.40 4.36
N ALA A 158 -6.24 12.79 5.53
CA ALA A 158 -6.14 14.19 5.94
C ALA A 158 -5.25 15.02 5.01
N HIS A 159 -4.18 14.42 4.47
CA HIS A 159 -3.29 15.08 3.50
C HIS A 159 -3.78 14.98 2.04
N GLN A 160 -4.98 14.45 1.80
CA GLN A 160 -5.52 14.33 0.45
C GLN A 160 -5.87 15.70 -0.14
N ILE A 161 -6.89 16.37 0.41
CA ILE A 161 -7.33 17.72 0.06
C ILE A 161 -8.26 18.28 1.15
N ASP A 162 -8.36 19.61 1.22
CA ASP A 162 -9.32 20.27 2.10
C ASP A 162 -10.77 20.10 1.63
N LYS A 163 -11.70 20.08 2.59
CA LYS A 163 -13.15 19.93 2.36
C LYS A 163 -13.73 20.89 1.30
N PRO A 164 -13.37 22.20 1.23
CA PRO A 164 -13.91 23.08 0.20
C PRO A 164 -13.50 22.69 -1.22
N ILE A 165 -12.30 22.14 -1.41
CA ILE A 165 -11.81 21.65 -2.72
C ILE A 165 -12.52 20.33 -3.04
N ARG A 166 -12.66 19.44 -2.07
CA ARG A 166 -13.38 18.17 -2.22
C ARG A 166 -14.83 18.37 -2.67
N ASN A 167 -15.53 19.33 -2.05
CA ASN A 167 -16.89 19.68 -2.43
C ASN A 167 -16.99 20.20 -3.88
N GLN A 168 -15.98 20.93 -4.37
CA GLN A 168 -15.97 21.39 -5.76
C GLN A 168 -15.87 20.23 -6.75
N ILE A 169 -15.03 19.23 -6.46
CA ILE A 169 -14.91 18.02 -7.27
C ILE A 169 -16.25 17.27 -7.31
N TYR A 170 -16.91 17.13 -6.15
CA TYR A 170 -18.19 16.42 -6.05
C TYR A 170 -19.35 17.14 -6.74
N ASN A 171 -19.36 18.46 -6.67
CA ASN A 171 -20.36 19.29 -7.35
C ASN A 171 -20.12 19.40 -8.85
N GLY A 172 -18.87 19.25 -9.32
CA GLY A 172 -18.54 19.31 -10.74
C GLY A 172 -19.14 18.15 -11.53
N ASN A 173 -19.12 16.93 -10.98
CA ASN A 173 -19.66 15.76 -11.66
C ASN A 173 -20.16 14.66 -10.67
N PRO A 174 -21.34 14.07 -10.91
CA PRO A 174 -21.92 13.03 -10.03
C PRO A 174 -21.14 11.71 -10.00
N HIS A 175 -20.27 11.45 -10.98
CA HIS A 175 -19.40 10.27 -11.02
C HIS A 175 -18.06 10.50 -10.31
N SER A 176 -17.72 11.74 -9.96
CA SER A 176 -16.43 12.07 -9.36
C SER A 176 -16.31 11.56 -7.93
N TYR A 177 -15.12 11.04 -7.60
CA TYR A 177 -14.84 10.36 -6.34
C TYR A 177 -13.38 10.56 -5.93
N VAL A 178 -13.04 10.18 -4.69
CA VAL A 178 -11.65 10.22 -4.19
C VAL A 178 -11.10 8.81 -4.03
N LEU A 179 -9.84 8.62 -4.42
CA LEU A 179 -9.11 7.36 -4.35
C LEU A 179 -7.94 7.49 -3.37
N VAL A 180 -7.97 6.71 -2.31
CA VAL A 180 -6.91 6.63 -1.31
C VAL A 180 -6.17 5.31 -1.50
N ASN A 181 -4.94 5.40 -1.99
CA ASN A 181 -4.09 4.22 -2.19
C ASN A 181 -3.08 4.10 -1.05
N ILE A 182 -2.97 2.93 -0.42
CA ILE A 182 -2.01 2.71 0.66
C ILE A 182 -1.27 1.39 0.44
N ASP A 183 0.06 1.41 0.46
CA ASP A 183 0.87 0.22 0.29
C ASP A 183 1.61 -0.13 1.57
N ILE A 184 1.26 -1.28 2.14
CA ILE A 184 1.83 -1.80 3.39
C ILE A 184 3.03 -2.68 3.08
N ASN A 185 4.26 -2.20 3.30
CA ASN A 185 5.45 -3.01 3.15
C ASN A 185 6.13 -3.29 4.49
N THR A 186 6.28 -4.57 4.80
CA THR A 186 7.24 -5.06 5.78
C THR A 186 8.54 -5.47 5.08
N HIS A 187 9.52 -5.99 5.81
CA HIS A 187 10.68 -6.61 5.18
C HIS A 187 11.17 -7.85 5.91
N CYS A 188 11.84 -8.70 5.16
CA CYS A 188 12.59 -9.84 5.67
C CYS A 188 13.88 -9.95 4.86
N GLY A 189 15.00 -9.74 5.54
CA GLY A 189 16.30 -9.92 4.93
C GLY A 189 16.58 -11.39 4.66
N HIS A 190 17.35 -11.66 3.62
CA HIS A 190 17.91 -12.98 3.38
C HIS A 190 19.45 -12.95 3.24
N TYR A 191 20.06 -14.05 3.65
CA TYR A 191 21.50 -14.26 3.55
C TYR A 191 21.77 -15.57 2.82
N ASP A 192 22.50 -15.48 1.72
CA ASP A 192 22.92 -16.61 0.92
C ASP A 192 24.31 -17.07 1.38
N SER A 193 24.40 -18.30 1.86
CA SER A 193 25.68 -18.93 2.24
C SER A 193 26.13 -19.98 1.21
N GLY A 194 25.67 -19.89 -0.04
CA GLY A 194 25.94 -20.82 -1.14
C GLY A 194 24.88 -21.92 -1.22
N ASP A 195 24.88 -22.84 -0.25
CA ASP A 195 24.01 -24.01 -0.30
C ASP A 195 22.61 -23.75 0.29
N LYS A 196 22.45 -22.66 1.04
CA LYS A 196 21.23 -22.37 1.80
C LYS A 196 20.94 -20.87 1.87
N ILE A 197 19.67 -20.52 1.69
CA ILE A 197 19.15 -19.19 1.97
C ILE A 197 18.63 -19.17 3.40
N THR A 198 19.12 -18.21 4.20
CA THR A 198 18.62 -17.95 5.55
C THR A 198 17.77 -16.69 5.54
N PHE A 199 16.45 -16.82 5.77
CA PHE A 199 15.57 -15.68 5.97
C PHE A 199 15.67 -15.15 7.40
N GLY A 200 15.38 -13.86 7.58
CA GLY A 200 15.54 -13.17 8.86
C GLY A 200 16.97 -12.65 9.09
N LYS A 201 17.86 -12.73 8.11
CA LYS A 201 19.23 -12.22 8.22
C LYS A 201 19.66 -11.54 6.93
N ALA A 202 20.48 -10.50 7.02
CA ALA A 202 21.12 -9.88 5.86
C ALA A 202 22.56 -9.49 6.20
N GLN A 203 23.44 -9.55 5.19
CA GLN A 203 24.79 -9.04 5.28
C GLN A 203 24.88 -7.72 4.50
N GLU A 204 25.08 -6.61 5.21
CA GLU A 204 25.06 -5.27 4.60
C GLU A 204 26.15 -5.04 3.55
N SER A 205 27.31 -5.66 3.74
CA SER A 205 28.43 -5.63 2.81
C SER A 205 29.41 -6.73 3.18
N LYS A 206 30.35 -7.04 2.27
CA LYS A 206 31.44 -7.99 2.53
C LYS A 206 32.32 -7.65 3.75
N PHE A 207 32.21 -6.45 4.30
CA PHE A 207 32.98 -5.96 5.45
C PHE A 207 32.21 -6.00 6.78
N ARG A 208 30.95 -6.46 6.78
CA ARG A 208 30.10 -6.52 7.98
C ARG A 208 29.62 -7.95 8.20
N ASP A 209 29.38 -8.32 9.45
CA ASP A 209 28.74 -9.60 9.76
C ASP A 209 27.28 -9.61 9.32
N ALA A 210 26.76 -10.79 8.98
CA ALA A 210 25.34 -10.99 8.78
C ALA A 210 24.58 -10.79 10.10
N ARG A 211 23.52 -9.98 10.07
CA ARG A 211 22.71 -9.63 11.25
C ARG A 211 21.24 -9.87 11.00
N ALA A 212 20.45 -9.87 12.06
CA ALA A 212 19.00 -10.02 11.98
C ALA A 212 18.37 -8.92 11.12
N ALA A 213 17.55 -9.31 10.14
CA ALA A 213 16.83 -8.42 9.24
C ALA A 213 15.51 -9.10 8.84
N CYS A 214 14.33 -8.61 9.20
CA CYS A 214 14.07 -7.47 10.07
C CYS A 214 14.46 -7.76 11.52
N GLY A 215 15.35 -6.94 12.11
CA GLY A 215 15.77 -7.09 13.49
C GLY A 215 14.61 -7.07 14.49
N ALA A 216 13.54 -6.32 14.20
CA ALA A 216 12.36 -6.23 15.06
C ALA A 216 11.50 -7.49 15.04
N ILE A 217 11.24 -8.06 13.86
CA ILE A 217 10.47 -9.31 13.72
C ILE A 217 11.24 -10.46 14.34
N VAL A 218 12.53 -10.58 14.00
CA VAL A 218 13.42 -11.61 14.55
C VAL A 218 13.49 -11.49 16.06
N GLY A 219 13.78 -10.29 16.58
CA GLY A 219 13.86 -10.01 18.02
C GLY A 219 12.55 -10.31 18.76
N THR A 220 11.39 -10.00 18.15
CA THR A 220 10.08 -10.32 18.73
C THR A 220 9.91 -11.82 18.89
N LEU A 221 10.20 -12.61 17.85
CA LEU A 221 9.97 -14.06 17.88
C LEU A 221 11.00 -14.84 18.71
N THR A 222 12.27 -14.41 18.73
CA THR A 222 13.35 -15.17 19.40
C THR A 222 13.66 -14.68 20.81
N GLY A 223 13.24 -13.46 21.17
CA GLY A 223 13.63 -12.79 22.40
C GLY A 223 12.64 -11.72 22.81
N TYR A 224 11.35 -12.07 22.83
CA TYR A 224 10.27 -11.16 23.19
C TYR A 224 10.58 -10.43 24.50
N ASN A 225 10.31 -9.12 24.51
CA ASN A 225 10.55 -8.26 25.65
C ASN A 225 9.30 -7.38 25.84
N PRO A 226 8.51 -7.57 26.90
CA PRO A 226 7.29 -6.80 27.13
C PRO A 226 7.55 -5.31 27.37
N ASN A 227 8.79 -4.92 27.71
CA ASN A 227 9.18 -3.52 27.87
C ASN A 227 9.61 -2.86 26.54
N ASN A 228 9.68 -3.62 25.44
CA ASN A 228 9.95 -3.08 24.11
C ASN A 228 8.61 -2.87 23.37
N GLY A 229 8.20 -1.61 23.20
CA GLY A 229 6.94 -1.26 22.53
C GLY A 229 6.80 -1.84 21.12
N VAL A 230 7.90 -2.01 20.39
CA VAL A 230 7.90 -2.64 19.06
C VAL A 230 7.56 -4.13 19.15
N HIS A 231 8.09 -4.84 20.14
CA HIS A 231 7.77 -6.26 20.35
C HIS A 231 6.30 -6.43 20.73
N VAL A 232 5.79 -5.58 21.62
CA VAL A 232 4.36 -5.57 22.01
C VAL A 232 3.47 -5.36 20.79
N ARG A 233 3.78 -4.37 19.95
CA ARG A 233 3.04 -4.08 18.72
C ARG A 233 3.09 -5.25 17.74
N LEU A 234 4.28 -5.77 17.43
CA LEU A 234 4.42 -6.88 16.48
C LEU A 234 3.73 -8.16 16.97
N ARG A 235 3.74 -8.45 18.27
CA ARG A 235 2.96 -9.56 18.85
C ARG A 235 1.45 -9.32 18.69
N ALA A 236 0.98 -8.10 18.86
CA ALA A 236 -0.42 -7.75 18.62
C ALA A 236 -0.83 -7.90 17.14
N ASP A 237 0.03 -7.47 16.21
CA ASP A 237 -0.18 -7.63 14.76
C ASP A 237 -0.15 -9.11 14.33
N LEU A 238 0.71 -9.92 14.94
CA LEU A 238 0.73 -11.36 14.72
C LEU A 238 -0.51 -12.03 15.32
N GLY A 239 -0.98 -11.56 16.47
CA GLY A 239 -1.93 -12.28 17.32
C GLY A 239 -1.24 -13.39 18.12
N GLU A 240 -1.84 -13.75 19.25
CA GLU A 240 -1.19 -14.64 20.23
C GLU A 240 -0.88 -16.03 19.66
N GLU A 241 -1.84 -16.65 18.98
CA GLU A 241 -1.68 -18.01 18.43
C GLU A 241 -0.54 -18.07 17.41
N ASN A 242 -0.43 -17.07 16.52
CA ASN A 242 0.64 -16.99 15.54
C ASN A 242 1.99 -16.69 16.20
N PHE A 243 2.01 -15.79 17.20
CA PHE A 243 3.22 -15.48 17.95
C PHE A 243 3.76 -16.74 18.64
N GLU A 244 2.91 -17.46 19.40
CA GLU A 244 3.29 -18.70 20.06
C GLU A 244 3.76 -19.76 19.05
N PHE A 245 3.04 -19.92 17.93
CA PHE A 245 3.41 -20.88 16.90
C PHE A 245 4.77 -20.55 16.28
N LEU A 246 4.96 -19.32 15.80
CA LEU A 246 6.18 -18.89 15.09
C LEU A 246 7.40 -18.74 16.01
N SER A 247 7.19 -18.53 17.31
CA SER A 247 8.29 -18.54 18.29
C SER A 247 8.79 -19.94 18.61
N ASN A 248 7.94 -20.96 18.50
CA ASN A 248 8.27 -22.33 18.93
C ASN A 248 8.43 -23.32 17.76
N ASN A 249 7.95 -22.98 16.57
CA ASN A 249 7.94 -23.86 15.40
C ASN A 249 8.62 -23.19 14.22
N LYS A 250 9.26 -24.00 13.39
CA LYS A 250 9.84 -23.56 12.13
C LYS A 250 8.92 -23.89 10.97
N ILE A 251 8.76 -22.93 10.06
CA ILE A 251 8.18 -23.17 8.75
C ILE A 251 9.34 -23.34 7.78
N LEU A 252 9.45 -24.53 7.20
CA LEU A 252 10.52 -24.89 6.27
C LEU A 252 9.98 -24.90 4.83
N ALA A 253 10.80 -24.42 3.91
CA ALA A 253 10.61 -24.67 2.49
C ALA A 253 11.03 -26.11 2.11
N ASP A 254 10.73 -26.51 0.88
CA ASP A 254 11.01 -27.85 0.33
C ASP A 254 12.50 -28.23 0.30
N ASP A 255 13.39 -27.25 0.28
CA ASP A 255 14.85 -27.42 0.37
C ASP A 255 15.40 -27.36 1.82
N GLY A 256 14.52 -27.21 2.81
CA GLY A 256 14.88 -27.07 4.22
C GLY A 256 15.31 -25.65 4.66
N SER A 257 15.16 -24.63 3.81
CA SER A 257 15.32 -23.22 4.22
C SER A 257 14.23 -22.82 5.22
N ASP A 258 14.64 -22.14 6.28
CA ASP A 258 13.75 -21.64 7.33
C ASP A 258 13.14 -20.31 6.87
N VAL A 259 11.83 -20.30 6.63
CA VAL A 259 11.07 -19.13 6.15
C VAL A 259 10.20 -18.51 7.24
N THR A 260 10.37 -18.91 8.50
CA THR A 260 9.52 -18.49 9.63
C THR A 260 9.42 -16.97 9.74
N PHE A 261 10.55 -16.26 9.64
CA PHE A 261 10.59 -14.79 9.70
C PHE A 261 9.96 -14.12 8.48
N LEU A 262 10.01 -14.75 7.30
CA LEU A 262 9.35 -14.27 6.10
C LEU A 262 7.83 -14.41 6.23
N VAL A 263 7.34 -15.54 6.77
CA VAL A 263 5.91 -15.74 7.08
C VAL A 263 5.43 -14.72 8.10
N ALA A 264 6.19 -14.49 9.18
CA ALA A 264 5.86 -13.46 10.17
C ALA A 264 5.75 -12.06 9.53
N ALA A 265 6.69 -11.68 8.66
CA ALA A 265 6.64 -10.42 7.94
C ALA A 265 5.41 -10.31 7.01
N ALA A 266 5.02 -11.40 6.36
CA ALA A 266 3.82 -11.45 5.53
C ALA A 266 2.53 -11.32 6.35
N ILE A 267 2.44 -11.98 7.51
CA ILE A 267 1.28 -11.85 8.41
C ILE A 267 1.14 -10.41 8.90
N VAL A 268 2.24 -9.79 9.35
CA VAL A 268 2.23 -8.40 9.82
C VAL A 268 1.81 -7.43 8.71
N SER A 269 2.25 -7.61 7.46
CA SER A 269 1.81 -6.75 6.35
C SER A 269 0.33 -6.94 6.01
N VAL A 270 -0.15 -8.19 5.96
CA VAL A 270 -1.57 -8.49 5.69
C VAL A 270 -2.47 -7.98 6.83
N GLN A 271 -2.06 -8.12 8.08
CA GLN A 271 -2.81 -7.60 9.22
C GLN A 271 -2.82 -6.06 9.22
N GLY A 272 -1.69 -5.41 8.92
CA GLY A 272 -1.61 -3.96 8.74
C GLY A 272 -2.55 -3.46 7.64
N MET A 273 -2.63 -4.18 6.52
CA MET A 273 -3.59 -3.88 5.44
C MET A 273 -5.03 -3.98 5.93
N ARG A 274 -5.39 -5.05 6.66
CA ARG A 274 -6.74 -5.23 7.21
C ARG A 274 -7.11 -4.15 8.22
N ASN A 275 -6.19 -3.80 9.11
CA ASN A 275 -6.40 -2.73 10.09
C ASN A 275 -6.64 -1.38 9.39
N THR A 276 -5.87 -1.11 8.33
CA THR A 276 -6.00 0.10 7.52
C THR A 276 -7.33 0.13 6.76
N LEU A 277 -7.73 -0.98 6.14
CA LEU A 277 -9.02 -1.09 5.43
C LEU A 277 -10.21 -0.86 6.35
N ARG A 278 -10.17 -1.40 7.58
CA ARG A 278 -11.21 -1.15 8.59
C ARG A 278 -11.27 0.31 9.00
N ALA A 279 -10.13 0.93 9.28
CA ALA A 279 -10.09 2.34 9.63
C ALA A 279 -10.65 3.25 8.51
N LEU A 280 -10.29 2.96 7.26
CA LEU A 280 -10.83 3.66 6.10
C LEU A 280 -12.35 3.50 6.00
N ALA A 281 -12.88 2.29 6.25
CA ALA A 281 -14.31 2.00 6.18
C ALA A 281 -15.13 2.65 7.31
N GLU A 282 -14.57 2.67 8.51
CA GLU A 282 -15.31 3.05 9.72
C GLU A 282 -15.21 4.55 10.02
N ASN A 283 -14.09 5.20 9.66
CA ASN A 283 -13.77 6.53 10.19
C ASN A 283 -13.38 7.58 9.13
N GLU A 284 -12.80 7.19 7.99
CA GLU A 284 -12.09 8.15 7.13
C GLU A 284 -12.78 8.44 5.78
N LEU A 285 -13.39 7.43 5.15
CA LEU A 285 -13.99 7.61 3.83
C LEU A 285 -15.48 7.97 3.92
N ASP A 286 -15.89 8.94 3.11
CA ASP A 286 -17.30 9.24 2.88
C ASP A 286 -17.88 8.32 1.78
N GLU A 287 -19.13 8.55 1.39
CA GLU A 287 -19.83 7.75 0.38
C GLU A 287 -19.17 7.80 -1.01
N ARG A 288 -18.34 8.82 -1.28
CA ARG A 288 -17.57 9.01 -2.52
C ARG A 288 -16.09 8.63 -2.35
N GLY A 289 -15.73 7.99 -1.25
CA GLY A 289 -14.39 7.49 -0.98
C GLY A 289 -14.19 6.06 -1.42
N LEU A 290 -13.12 5.81 -2.18
CA LEU A 290 -12.61 4.48 -2.49
C LEU A 290 -11.22 4.33 -1.86
N GLY A 291 -11.07 3.34 -0.99
CA GLY A 291 -9.77 2.94 -0.46
C GLY A 291 -9.26 1.72 -1.18
N HIS A 292 -7.98 1.71 -1.54
CA HIS A 292 -7.29 0.54 -2.06
C HIS A 292 -5.98 0.35 -1.29
N VAL A 293 -5.84 -0.80 -0.65
CA VAL A 293 -4.70 -1.10 0.23
C VAL A 293 -4.03 -2.37 -0.23
N THR A 294 -2.70 -2.37 -0.31
CA THR A 294 -1.91 -3.56 -0.68
C THR A 294 -0.96 -3.95 0.44
N ALA A 295 -0.54 -5.22 0.48
CA ALA A 295 0.40 -5.76 1.45
C ALA A 295 1.53 -6.48 0.74
N CYS A 296 2.77 -6.10 1.04
CA CYS A 296 3.98 -6.67 0.46
C CYS A 296 5.06 -6.93 1.54
N VAL A 297 6.02 -7.79 1.21
CA VAL A 297 7.26 -7.95 1.97
C VAL A 297 8.44 -7.65 1.04
N ASN A 298 9.28 -6.70 1.43
CA ASN A 298 10.60 -6.51 0.85
C ASN A 298 11.50 -7.68 1.27
N VAL A 299 11.88 -8.54 0.32
CA VAL A 299 12.84 -9.62 0.52
C VAL A 299 14.17 -9.15 -0.04
N ASN A 300 15.11 -8.81 0.84
CA ASN A 300 16.35 -8.15 0.43
C ASN A 300 17.60 -8.79 1.02
N ASN A 301 18.63 -8.92 0.19
CA ASN A 301 20.02 -8.88 0.64
C ASN A 301 20.50 -7.45 0.37
N ALA A 302 21.47 -6.93 1.11
CA ALA A 302 21.90 -5.54 0.99
C ALA A 302 22.58 -5.15 -0.35
N GLY A 303 22.49 -6.03 -1.35
CA GLY A 303 22.89 -5.79 -2.72
C GLY A 303 21.76 -5.18 -3.58
N PRO A 304 21.94 -5.19 -4.91
CA PRO A 304 20.94 -4.69 -5.86
C PRO A 304 19.74 -5.63 -6.04
N ASP A 305 19.80 -6.81 -5.44
CA ASP A 305 18.89 -7.93 -5.68
C ASP A 305 17.71 -7.91 -4.71
N GLU A 306 17.03 -6.78 -4.65
CA GLU A 306 15.77 -6.69 -3.92
C GLU A 306 14.68 -7.43 -4.69
N CYS A 307 13.88 -8.19 -3.96
CA CYS A 307 12.64 -8.76 -4.45
C CYS A 307 11.47 -8.34 -3.55
N LEU A 308 10.28 -8.46 -4.09
CA LEU A 308 9.01 -8.24 -3.40
C LEU A 308 8.20 -9.53 -3.40
N VAL A 309 7.60 -9.84 -2.26
CA VAL A 309 6.51 -10.82 -2.17
C VAL A 309 5.21 -10.04 -2.04
N TYR A 310 4.39 -10.07 -3.09
CA TYR A 310 3.03 -9.51 -3.02
C TYR A 310 2.16 -10.44 -2.17
N CYS A 311 1.70 -9.97 -1.00
CA CYS A 311 1.01 -10.81 -0.03
C CYS A 311 -0.50 -10.76 -0.20
N ALA A 312 -1.07 -9.56 -0.26
CA ALA A 312 -2.51 -9.39 -0.39
C ALA A 312 -2.87 -8.01 -0.94
N ARG A 313 -4.11 -7.86 -1.38
CA ARG A 313 -4.73 -6.58 -1.72
C ARG A 313 -6.14 -6.52 -1.16
N GLY A 314 -6.63 -5.31 -0.94
CA GLY A 314 -8.01 -5.06 -0.58
C GLY A 314 -8.53 -3.72 -1.07
N THR A 315 -9.86 -3.61 -1.08
CA THR A 315 -10.57 -2.36 -1.34
C THR A 315 -11.64 -2.15 -0.31
N VAL A 316 -11.92 -0.88 -0.01
CA VAL A 316 -13.10 -0.44 0.71
C VAL A 316 -13.87 0.54 -0.15
N PHE A 317 -15.14 0.28 -0.38
CA PHE A 317 -16.06 1.18 -1.07
C PHE A 317 -17.47 0.97 -0.55
N ASP A 318 -18.21 2.05 -0.29
CA ASP A 318 -19.60 1.95 0.20
C ASP A 318 -19.69 1.09 1.49
N GLY A 319 -18.73 1.30 2.40
CA GLY A 319 -18.55 0.54 3.65
C GLY A 319 -18.16 -0.94 3.48
N LYS A 320 -18.02 -1.44 2.24
CA LYS A 320 -17.75 -2.85 1.96
C LYS A 320 -16.27 -3.09 1.73
N ILE A 321 -15.68 -3.94 2.56
CA ILE A 321 -14.32 -4.41 2.40
C ILE A 321 -14.32 -5.69 1.58
N LYS A 322 -13.44 -5.76 0.58
CA LYS A 322 -13.12 -6.98 -0.18
C LYS A 322 -11.61 -7.17 -0.18
N GLU A 323 -11.15 -8.39 0.03
CA GLU A 323 -9.73 -8.74 0.11
C GLU A 323 -9.41 -10.01 -0.68
N GLN A 324 -8.15 -10.14 -1.10
CA GLN A 324 -7.59 -11.32 -1.76
C GLN A 324 -6.10 -11.43 -1.45
N GLY A 325 -5.62 -12.65 -1.20
CA GLY A 325 -4.19 -12.91 -1.02
C GLY A 325 -3.93 -14.02 -0.01
N LEU A 326 -2.74 -13.99 0.58
CA LEU A 326 -2.37 -14.79 1.73
C LEU A 326 -3.21 -14.35 2.95
N GLY A 327 -3.50 -15.27 3.87
CA GLY A 327 -4.21 -14.95 5.11
C GLY A 327 -3.25 -14.74 6.28
N THR A 328 -3.76 -14.75 7.51
CA THR A 328 -2.96 -14.42 8.71
C THR A 328 -2.69 -15.61 9.61
N ASP A 329 -3.17 -16.81 9.29
CA ASP A 329 -2.97 -18.01 10.12
C ASP A 329 -1.64 -18.70 9.76
N ALA A 330 -0.66 -18.59 10.65
CA ALA A 330 0.69 -19.12 10.46
C ALA A 330 0.71 -20.62 10.17
N THR A 331 -0.24 -21.38 10.73
CA THR A 331 -0.29 -22.85 10.56
C THR A 331 -0.67 -23.28 9.14
N LYS A 332 -1.26 -22.37 8.35
CA LYS A 332 -1.66 -22.61 6.96
C LYS A 332 -0.57 -22.28 5.95
N TYR A 333 0.55 -21.71 6.39
CA TYR A 333 1.65 -21.37 5.50
C TYR A 333 2.53 -22.58 5.18
N THR A 334 2.85 -22.72 3.90
CA THR A 334 3.95 -23.57 3.43
C THR A 334 4.81 -22.78 2.45
N ALA A 335 6.00 -23.29 2.11
CA ALA A 335 6.87 -22.62 1.16
C ALA A 335 7.51 -23.60 0.19
N ARG A 336 7.78 -23.12 -1.03
CA ARG A 336 8.58 -23.81 -2.04
C ARG A 336 9.68 -22.90 -2.53
N THR A 337 10.81 -23.49 -2.85
CA THR A 337 11.88 -22.80 -3.55
C THR A 337 11.81 -23.04 -5.04
N TYR A 338 12.28 -22.08 -5.83
CA TYR A 338 12.42 -22.20 -7.27
C TYR A 338 13.57 -21.34 -7.77
N VAL A 339 14.01 -21.60 -9.00
CA VAL A 339 15.01 -20.76 -9.66
C VAL A 339 14.27 -19.76 -10.55
N GLY A 340 14.44 -18.47 -10.25
CA GLY A 340 13.89 -17.38 -11.03
C GLY A 340 14.51 -17.27 -12.42
N ALA A 341 13.90 -16.46 -13.30
CA ALA A 341 14.43 -16.21 -14.65
C ALA A 341 15.81 -15.52 -14.64
N ASP A 342 16.19 -14.92 -13.52
CA ASP A 342 17.50 -14.34 -13.24
C ASP A 342 18.53 -15.38 -12.76
N GLY A 343 18.17 -16.67 -12.72
CA GLY A 343 19.01 -17.76 -12.23
C GLY A 343 19.15 -17.80 -10.71
N LYS A 344 18.46 -16.93 -9.97
CA LYS A 344 18.55 -16.87 -8.51
C LYS A 344 17.51 -17.75 -7.86
N LYS A 345 17.88 -18.36 -6.74
CA LYS A 345 16.97 -19.13 -5.92
C LYS A 345 16.04 -18.19 -5.15
N LYS A 346 14.74 -18.44 -5.23
CA LYS A 346 13.65 -17.60 -4.72
C LYS A 346 12.65 -18.45 -3.93
N VAL A 347 11.82 -17.79 -3.13
CA VAL A 347 10.74 -18.44 -2.38
C VAL A 347 9.35 -18.09 -2.92
N LYS A 348 8.47 -19.09 -2.93
CA LYS A 348 7.02 -18.94 -3.09
C LYS A 348 6.34 -19.38 -1.80
N LEU A 349 5.72 -18.43 -1.10
CA LEU A 349 4.81 -18.70 0.00
C LEU A 349 3.47 -19.21 -0.55
N LEU A 350 2.95 -20.25 0.08
CA LEU A 350 1.66 -20.85 -0.21
C LEU A 350 0.79 -20.78 1.05
N TYR A 351 -0.52 -20.61 0.90
CA TYR A 351 -1.43 -20.44 2.03
C TYR A 351 -2.70 -21.31 1.87
N GLY A 352 -2.90 -22.22 2.83
CA GLY A 352 -4.00 -23.19 2.81
C GLY A 352 -3.95 -24.15 1.62
N ASN A 353 -5.11 -24.69 1.20
CA ASN A 353 -5.23 -25.58 0.05
C ASN A 353 -5.26 -24.84 -1.30
N VAL A 354 -4.96 -23.53 -1.30
CA VAL A 354 -5.11 -22.70 -2.48
C VAL A 354 -3.79 -22.71 -3.25
N SER A 355 -3.71 -23.54 -4.28
CA SER A 355 -2.88 -23.22 -5.43
C SER A 355 -3.44 -21.92 -6.03
N VAL A 356 -2.86 -20.77 -5.67
CA VAL A 356 -3.18 -19.48 -6.31
C VAL A 356 -2.52 -19.45 -7.69
N GLU A 357 -2.97 -20.34 -8.55
CA GLU A 357 -2.79 -20.31 -10.00
C GLU A 357 -4.12 -20.78 -10.59
N VAL A 358 -4.91 -19.83 -11.09
CA VAL A 358 -6.10 -20.14 -11.88
C VAL A 358 -5.88 -19.66 -13.31
N ARG A 359 -5.64 -20.68 -14.16
CA ARG A 359 -5.76 -20.76 -15.63
C ARG A 359 -4.86 -19.85 -16.47
N ARG A 360 -3.75 -20.42 -16.95
CA ARG A 360 -3.34 -20.21 -18.34
C ARG A 360 -4.53 -20.60 -19.22
N GLY A 361 -5.17 -19.62 -19.86
CA GLY A 361 -6.02 -19.88 -21.01
C GLY A 361 -5.13 -20.47 -22.10
N GLY A 362 -5.16 -21.79 -22.23
CA GLY A 362 -4.73 -22.47 -23.44
C GLY A 362 -5.64 -22.06 -24.58
N GLY A 363 -5.03 -21.88 -25.76
CA GLY A 363 -5.76 -21.82 -27.01
C GLY A 363 -6.37 -23.17 -27.40
N GLU A 364 -6.86 -23.18 -28.64
CA GLU A 364 -7.80 -24.12 -29.29
C GLU A 364 -9.26 -23.67 -29.04
N GLU A 365 -10.02 -23.17 -30.03
CA GLU A 365 -10.00 -23.26 -31.50
C GLU A 365 -10.03 -21.89 -32.21
#